data_AF-A0A354WTV4-F1
#
_entry.id   AF-A0A354WTV4-F1
#
_cell.length_a   1.000
_cell.length_b   1.000
_cell.length_c   1.000
_cell.angle_alpha   90.00
_cell.angle_beta   90.00
_cell.angle_gamma   90.00
#
_symmetry.space_group_name_H-M   'P 1'
#
loop_
_entity.id
_entity.type
_entity.pdbx_description
1 polymer ?
#
loop_
_entity_poly.entity_id
_entity_poly.type
_entity_poly.pdbx_seq_one_letter_code
_entity_poly.pdbx_strand_id
1 'polypeptide(L)'
;LTHIMVQEALQNAQRTYVMMPTPRVLEMVADAFSDVAHGKRSETKTILAYDALKAMPRMEESGFQALSLLLIFHYSRNTDNFDAAHLKRYTEKYITPFLGKLPDEYSGYQQLEYLHCISLENKEIAFGQVLHDSYPLIFAFRGSMKSELDAVYQGWPQGAVVPSLYNSYYKLAAVDETTLGTLLDDIGIEDMVTRHNIQALAESRPVAYDRKEMGYILSHISSDLSKLQNAWDTSMLRRSSLTLMGMYIAKICIRETIGEDFDLSHWM
;
A
#
# COMPACT_ATOMS: atom_id res chain seq x y z
N LEU A 1 9.37 -11.83 36.72
CA LEU A 1 8.61 -10.77 36.01
C LEU A 1 8.39 -11.09 34.53
N THR A 2 9.40 -11.48 33.74
CA THR A 2 9.29 -11.92 32.33
C THR A 2 8.16 -12.94 32.11
N HIS A 3 8.00 -13.87 33.05
CA HIS A 3 6.95 -14.89 33.03
C HIS A 3 5.51 -14.33 33.03
N ILE A 4 5.26 -13.18 33.67
CA ILE A 4 3.91 -12.60 33.76
C ILE A 4 3.49 -11.97 32.43
N MET A 5 4.40 -11.23 31.79
CA MET A 5 4.15 -10.63 30.47
C MET A 5 3.81 -11.69 29.43
N VAL A 6 4.55 -12.81 29.42
CA VAL A 6 4.28 -13.95 28.52
C VAL A 6 2.93 -14.62 28.86
N GLN A 7 2.58 -14.77 30.13
CA GLN A 7 1.28 -15.32 30.53
C GLN A 7 0.11 -14.42 30.09
N GLU A 8 0.22 -13.11 30.28
CA GLU A 8 -0.79 -12.15 29.82
C GLU A 8 -0.89 -12.12 28.29
N ALA A 9 0.25 -12.18 27.59
CA ALA A 9 0.28 -12.28 26.14
C ALA A 9 -0.44 -13.54 25.64
N LEU A 10 -0.19 -14.70 26.27
CA LEU A 10 -0.88 -15.94 25.94
C LEU A 10 -2.39 -15.84 26.17
N GLN A 11 -2.81 -15.28 27.32
CA GLN A 11 -4.22 -15.07 27.62
C GLN A 11 -4.90 -14.18 26.59
N ASN A 12 -4.24 -13.08 26.18
CA ASN A 12 -4.74 -12.18 25.17
C ASN A 12 -4.81 -12.83 23.79
N ALA A 13 -3.81 -13.61 23.39
CA ALA A 13 -3.81 -14.39 22.15
C ALA A 13 -5.00 -15.36 22.11
N GLN A 14 -5.21 -16.13 23.19
CA GLN A 14 -6.36 -17.02 23.33
C GLN A 14 -7.68 -16.27 23.24
N ARG A 15 -7.78 -15.10 23.89
CA ARG A 15 -8.99 -14.28 23.86
C ARG A 15 -9.31 -13.79 22.44
N THR A 16 -8.33 -13.28 21.71
CA THR A 16 -8.53 -12.88 20.30
C THR A 16 -9.05 -14.05 19.47
N TYR A 17 -8.40 -15.22 19.56
CA TYR A 17 -8.81 -16.37 18.76
C TYR A 17 -10.21 -16.87 19.12
N VAL A 18 -10.57 -16.89 20.41
CA VAL A 18 -11.93 -17.26 20.84
C VAL A 18 -12.99 -16.29 20.31
N MET A 19 -12.69 -14.99 20.24
CA MET A 19 -13.61 -13.99 19.70
C MET A 19 -13.71 -14.05 18.17
N MET A 20 -12.64 -14.46 17.47
CA MET A 20 -12.59 -14.55 16.01
C MET A 20 -11.81 -15.80 15.56
N PRO A 21 -12.45 -17.00 15.58
CA PRO A 21 -11.76 -18.28 15.41
C PRO A 21 -11.52 -18.61 13.93
N THR A 22 -10.69 -17.81 13.25
CA THR A 22 -10.28 -18.06 11.86
C THR A 22 -8.83 -18.55 11.80
N PRO A 23 -8.44 -19.34 10.77
CA PRO A 23 -7.05 -19.76 10.60
C PRO A 23 -6.07 -18.59 10.56
N ARG A 24 -6.41 -17.50 9.85
CA ARG A 24 -5.58 -16.29 9.80
C ARG A 24 -5.36 -15.69 11.18
N VAL A 25 -6.41 -15.54 11.99
CA VAL A 25 -6.28 -14.97 13.33
C VAL A 25 -5.43 -15.85 14.23
N LEU A 26 -5.53 -17.18 14.10
CA LEU A 26 -4.67 -18.11 14.85
C LEU A 26 -3.19 -17.84 14.58
N GLU A 27 -2.80 -17.76 13.30
CA GLU A 27 -1.41 -17.46 12.92
C GLU A 27 -0.99 -16.07 13.39
N MET A 28 -1.85 -15.05 13.17
CA MET A 28 -1.55 -13.68 13.61
C MET A 28 -1.24 -13.58 15.11
N VAL A 29 -2.02 -14.27 15.95
CA VAL A 29 -1.77 -14.25 17.40
C VAL A 29 -0.62 -15.16 17.82
N ALA A 30 -0.38 -16.25 17.09
CA ALA A 30 0.77 -17.11 17.33
C ALA A 30 2.09 -16.36 17.07
N ASP A 31 2.14 -15.58 15.99
CA ASP A 31 3.29 -14.75 15.64
C ASP A 31 3.53 -13.63 16.64
N ALA A 32 2.48 -12.87 16.98
CA ALA A 32 2.59 -11.83 17.98
C ALA A 32 2.99 -12.42 19.35
N PHE A 33 2.47 -13.58 19.72
CA PHE A 33 2.89 -14.27 20.94
C PHE A 33 4.35 -14.71 20.88
N SER A 34 4.80 -15.25 19.74
CA SER A 34 6.19 -15.65 19.53
C SER A 34 7.16 -14.48 19.71
N ASP A 35 6.81 -13.31 19.16
CA ASP A 35 7.61 -12.08 19.31
C ASP A 35 7.68 -11.59 20.77
N VAL A 36 6.64 -11.84 21.57
CA VAL A 36 6.66 -11.57 23.01
C VAL A 36 7.45 -12.61 23.80
N ALA A 37 7.32 -13.88 23.45
CA ALA A 37 7.94 -15.00 24.17
C ALA A 37 9.46 -15.04 23.98
N HIS A 38 9.94 -14.70 22.78
CA HIS A 38 11.36 -14.80 22.42
C HIS A 38 12.11 -13.47 22.50
N GLY A 39 11.41 -12.34 22.43
CA GLY A 39 12.05 -11.02 22.42
C GLY A 39 12.33 -10.44 23.81
N LYS A 40 13.11 -9.35 23.85
CA LYS A 40 13.43 -8.64 25.10
C LYS A 40 12.43 -7.54 25.36
N ARG A 41 12.16 -7.26 26.64
CA ARG A 41 11.24 -6.20 27.07
C ARG A 41 11.58 -4.79 26.58
N SER A 42 12.84 -4.54 26.25
CA SER A 42 13.31 -3.25 25.75
C SER A 42 13.24 -3.14 24.22
N GLU A 43 12.95 -4.23 23.51
CA GLU A 43 12.87 -4.23 22.05
C GLU A 43 11.52 -3.68 21.61
N THR A 44 11.53 -2.70 20.70
CA THR A 44 10.33 -2.07 20.13
C THR A 44 9.34 -3.12 19.63
N LYS A 45 9.84 -4.12 18.89
CA LYS A 45 9.04 -5.21 18.34
C LYS A 45 8.26 -5.97 19.42
N THR A 46 8.92 -6.33 20.53
CA THR A 46 8.29 -7.04 21.65
C THR A 46 7.22 -6.21 22.34
N ILE A 47 7.45 -4.90 22.50
CA ILE A 47 6.47 -3.97 23.08
C ILE A 47 5.24 -3.89 22.16
N LEU A 48 5.45 -3.66 20.86
CA LEU A 48 4.38 -3.58 19.86
C LEU A 48 3.59 -4.89 19.76
N ALA A 49 4.27 -6.04 19.80
CA ALA A 49 3.64 -7.36 19.80
C ALA A 49 2.71 -7.56 21.01
N TYR A 50 3.18 -7.17 22.19
CA TYR A 50 2.42 -7.26 23.42
C TYR A 50 1.22 -6.31 23.43
N ASP A 51 1.38 -5.07 22.96
CA ASP A 51 0.29 -4.10 22.86
C ASP A 51 -0.73 -4.50 21.78
N ALA A 52 -0.27 -5.05 20.65
CA ALA A 52 -1.13 -5.61 19.61
C ALA A 52 -2.01 -6.74 20.17
N LEU A 53 -1.43 -7.67 20.95
CA LEU A 53 -2.21 -8.72 21.61
C LEU A 53 -3.28 -8.16 22.55
N LYS A 54 -3.08 -7.00 23.19
CA LYS A 54 -4.11 -6.32 23.98
C LYS A 54 -5.18 -5.64 23.14
N ALA A 55 -4.84 -5.17 21.95
CA ALA A 55 -5.76 -4.48 21.05
C ALA A 55 -6.67 -5.44 20.29
N MET A 56 -6.09 -6.49 19.68
CA MET A 56 -6.77 -7.43 18.78
C MET A 56 -8.06 -8.08 19.32
N PRO A 57 -8.21 -8.44 20.63
CA PRO A 57 -9.46 -9.01 21.14
C PRO A 57 -10.66 -8.07 21.06
N ARG A 58 -10.41 -6.77 20.85
CA ARG A 58 -11.42 -5.71 20.74
C ARG A 58 -11.53 -5.20 19.29
N MET A 59 -10.93 -5.88 18.33
CA MET A 59 -10.97 -5.53 16.92
C MET A 59 -11.86 -6.49 16.14
N GLU A 60 -12.43 -5.97 15.05
CA GLU A 60 -13.13 -6.77 14.05
C GLU A 60 -12.23 -7.07 12.86
N GLU A 61 -12.63 -8.06 12.05
CA GLU A 61 -11.90 -8.44 10.83
C GLU A 61 -11.74 -7.26 9.86
N SER A 62 -12.79 -6.44 9.79
CA SER A 62 -12.83 -5.19 9.04
C SER A 62 -11.69 -4.25 9.42
N GLY A 63 -11.34 -4.20 10.71
CA GLY A 63 -10.22 -3.44 11.23
C GLY A 63 -8.88 -3.91 10.65
N PHE A 64 -8.64 -5.23 10.63
CA PHE A 64 -7.41 -5.78 10.05
C PHE A 64 -7.28 -5.46 8.55
N GLN A 65 -8.39 -5.53 7.82
CA GLN A 65 -8.45 -5.17 6.40
C GLN A 65 -8.13 -3.70 6.17
N ALA A 66 -8.73 -2.79 6.95
CA ALA A 66 -8.45 -1.36 6.86
C ALA A 66 -6.97 -1.03 7.16
N LEU A 67 -6.41 -1.59 8.24
CA LEU A 67 -5.00 -1.39 8.57
C LEU A 67 -4.06 -1.90 7.46
N SER A 68 -4.40 -3.05 6.86
CA SER A 68 -3.63 -3.63 5.75
C SER A 68 -3.63 -2.72 4.53
N LEU A 69 -4.79 -2.21 4.11
CA LEU A 69 -4.88 -1.27 2.99
C LEU A 69 -4.11 0.03 3.26
N LEU A 70 -4.20 0.58 4.48
CA LEU A 70 -3.40 1.75 4.86
C LEU A 70 -1.90 1.46 4.76
N LEU A 71 -1.44 0.29 5.20
CA LEU A 71 -0.03 -0.09 5.12
C LEU A 71 0.43 -0.15 3.67
N ILE A 72 -0.35 -0.82 2.82
CA ILE A 72 -0.06 -1.05 1.41
C ILE A 72 0.07 0.26 0.63
N PHE A 73 -0.74 1.26 0.93
CA PHE A 73 -0.80 2.49 0.13
C PHE A 73 -0.01 3.68 0.69
N HIS A 74 0.17 3.77 2.01
CA HIS A 74 0.92 4.88 2.61
C HIS A 74 2.36 4.54 2.95
N TYR A 75 2.69 3.25 3.09
CA TYR A 75 3.98 2.83 3.64
C TYR A 75 4.68 1.79 2.77
N SER A 76 4.06 1.40 1.66
CA SER A 76 4.64 0.53 0.64
C SER A 76 4.45 1.15 -0.73
N ARG A 77 5.43 0.92 -1.59
CA ARG A 77 5.40 1.36 -2.97
C ARG A 77 6.00 0.29 -3.85
N ASN A 78 5.22 -0.23 -4.78
CA ASN A 78 5.67 -1.25 -5.71
C ASN A 78 6.10 -0.58 -7.03
N THR A 79 7.39 -0.62 -7.34
CA THR A 79 7.98 0.02 -8.52
C THR A 79 7.53 -0.58 -9.85
N ASP A 80 6.94 -1.77 -9.84
CA ASP A 80 6.50 -2.47 -11.05
C ASP A 80 5.11 -2.02 -11.52
N ASN A 81 4.44 -1.12 -10.79
CA ASN A 81 3.10 -0.61 -11.11
C ASN A 81 3.08 0.44 -12.24
N PHE A 82 3.76 0.17 -13.35
CA PHE A 82 3.97 1.14 -14.43
C PHE A 82 2.96 1.05 -15.59
N ASP A 83 2.11 0.03 -15.64
CA ASP A 83 1.04 -0.09 -16.64
C ASP A 83 -0.24 -0.73 -16.06
N ALA A 84 -1.29 -0.80 -16.89
CA ALA A 84 -2.56 -1.39 -16.50
C ALA A 84 -2.46 -2.89 -16.13
N ALA A 85 -1.60 -3.65 -16.81
CA ALA A 85 -1.47 -5.09 -16.58
C ALA A 85 -0.77 -5.38 -15.24
N HIS A 86 0.28 -4.65 -14.92
CA HIS A 86 1.00 -4.76 -13.65
C HIS A 86 0.14 -4.25 -12.50
N LEU A 87 -0.54 -3.11 -12.65
CA LEU A 87 -1.50 -2.62 -11.66
C LEU A 87 -2.64 -3.61 -11.40
N LYS A 88 -3.13 -4.31 -12.44
CA LYS A 88 -4.14 -5.34 -12.28
C LYS A 88 -3.61 -6.53 -11.46
N ARG A 89 -2.43 -7.06 -11.79
CA ARG A 89 -1.80 -8.15 -11.03
C ARG A 89 -1.53 -7.75 -9.58
N TYR A 90 -1.06 -6.51 -9.38
CA TYR A 90 -0.88 -5.93 -8.05
C TYR A 90 -2.20 -5.86 -7.28
N THR A 91 -3.28 -5.46 -7.95
CA THR A 91 -4.62 -5.42 -7.35
C THR A 91 -5.07 -6.81 -6.91
N GLU A 92 -4.98 -7.80 -7.78
CA GLU A 92 -5.41 -9.17 -7.51
C GLU A 92 -4.66 -9.78 -6.31
N LYS A 93 -3.37 -9.45 -6.16
CA LYS A 93 -2.53 -9.97 -5.09
C LYS A 93 -2.62 -9.18 -3.79
N TYR A 94 -2.51 -7.85 -3.84
CA TYR A 94 -2.36 -7.01 -2.65
C TYR A 94 -3.63 -6.30 -2.22
N ILE A 95 -4.63 -6.14 -3.09
CA ILE A 95 -5.82 -5.34 -2.78
C ILE A 95 -7.02 -6.26 -2.57
N THR A 96 -7.33 -7.11 -3.54
CA THR A 96 -8.49 -8.01 -3.53
C THR A 96 -8.64 -8.79 -2.22
N PRO A 97 -7.58 -9.34 -1.59
CA PRO A 97 -7.73 -10.08 -0.33
C PRO A 97 -8.21 -9.24 0.87
N PHE A 98 -8.05 -7.92 0.82
CA PHE A 98 -8.41 -7.00 1.90
C PHE A 98 -9.62 -6.12 1.56
N LEU A 99 -10.22 -6.30 0.39
CA LEU A 99 -11.47 -5.63 0.00
C LEU A 99 -12.73 -6.32 0.54
N GLY A 100 -12.60 -7.08 1.63
CA GLY A 100 -13.74 -7.60 2.36
C GLY A 100 -14.59 -6.48 2.98
N LYS A 101 -15.36 -6.82 4.01
CA LYS A 101 -16.12 -5.81 4.75
C LYS A 101 -15.15 -4.90 5.51
N LEU A 102 -14.89 -3.72 4.97
CA LEU A 102 -14.22 -2.64 5.68
C LEU A 102 -15.11 -2.10 6.82
N PRO A 103 -14.55 -1.38 7.82
CA PRO A 103 -15.33 -0.90 8.94
C PRO A 103 -16.46 0.00 8.42
N ASP A 104 -17.68 -0.36 8.79
CA ASP A 104 -18.84 0.47 8.52
C ASP A 104 -18.78 1.73 9.38
N GLU A 105 -19.28 2.83 8.84
CA GLU A 105 -19.49 4.08 9.57
C GLU A 105 -18.21 4.72 10.16
N TYR A 106 -18.42 5.83 10.87
CA TYR A 106 -17.38 6.54 11.61
C TYR A 106 -16.92 5.78 12.86
N SER A 107 -17.82 4.99 13.47
CA SER A 107 -17.62 4.31 14.76
C SER A 107 -16.51 3.24 14.69
N GLY A 108 -16.42 2.48 13.60
CA GLY A 108 -15.37 1.48 13.42
C GLY A 108 -13.97 2.10 13.39
N TYR A 109 -13.80 3.25 12.74
CA TYR A 109 -12.51 3.96 12.72
C TYR A 109 -12.21 4.64 14.06
N GLN A 110 -13.22 5.18 14.75
CA GLN A 110 -13.05 5.68 16.12
C GLN A 110 -12.60 4.56 17.08
N GLN A 111 -13.09 3.33 16.89
CA GLN A 111 -12.62 2.18 17.67
C GLN A 111 -11.14 1.88 17.37
N LEU A 112 -10.73 1.91 16.11
CA LEU A 112 -9.32 1.73 15.73
C LEU A 112 -8.42 2.83 16.32
N GLU A 113 -8.90 4.08 16.35
CA GLU A 113 -8.18 5.21 16.97
C GLU A 113 -8.12 5.06 18.49
N TYR A 114 -9.23 4.68 19.13
CA TYR A 114 -9.30 4.41 20.58
C TYR A 114 -8.35 3.28 20.99
N LEU A 115 -8.20 2.26 20.14
CA LEU A 115 -7.25 1.18 20.33
C LEU A 115 -5.81 1.59 20.01
N HIS A 116 -5.57 2.80 19.52
CA HIS A 116 -4.27 3.33 19.08
C HIS A 116 -3.68 2.60 17.86
N CYS A 117 -4.52 2.04 16.99
CA CYS A 117 -4.08 1.44 15.72
C CYS A 117 -3.93 2.49 14.60
N ILE A 118 -4.74 3.55 14.65
CA ILE A 118 -4.68 4.66 13.69
C ILE A 118 -4.67 6.01 14.41
N SER A 119 -4.32 7.06 13.67
CA SER A 119 -4.56 8.46 14.02
C SER A 119 -5.46 9.09 12.97
N LEU A 120 -6.52 9.80 13.38
CA LEU A 120 -7.38 10.52 12.44
C LEU A 120 -6.81 11.91 12.16
N GLU A 121 -6.40 12.11 10.92
CA GLU A 121 -5.86 13.35 10.41
C GLU A 121 -6.97 14.38 10.10
N ASN A 122 -6.60 15.65 10.14
CA ASN A 122 -7.48 16.74 9.70
C ASN A 122 -7.55 16.83 8.16
N LYS A 123 -6.46 16.47 7.48
CA LYS A 123 -6.40 16.47 6.02
C LYS A 123 -7.02 15.18 5.48
N GLU A 124 -7.94 15.33 4.53
CA GLU A 124 -8.45 14.20 3.76
C GLU A 124 -7.59 13.99 2.51
N ILE A 125 -7.25 12.74 2.19
CA ILE A 125 -6.54 12.34 0.97
C ILE A 125 -7.37 11.27 0.26
N ALA A 126 -7.95 11.65 -0.88
CA ALA A 126 -8.71 10.72 -1.72
C ALA A 126 -7.81 9.62 -2.27
N PHE A 127 -8.35 8.42 -2.50
CA PHE A 127 -7.56 7.27 -2.97
C PHE A 127 -6.80 7.58 -4.26
N GLY A 128 -7.45 8.25 -5.20
CA GLY A 128 -6.84 8.67 -6.44
C GLY A 128 -5.67 9.65 -6.26
N GLN A 129 -5.71 10.49 -5.23
CA GLN A 129 -4.59 11.36 -4.88
C GLN A 129 -3.42 10.56 -4.32
N VAL A 130 -3.68 9.52 -3.52
CA VAL A 130 -2.62 8.62 -3.03
C VAL A 130 -1.87 7.99 -4.20
N LEU A 131 -2.59 7.51 -5.22
CA LEU A 131 -1.98 6.97 -6.44
C LEU A 131 -1.26 8.03 -7.26
N HIS A 132 -1.83 9.23 -7.38
CA HIS A 132 -1.22 10.37 -8.08
C HIS A 132 0.14 10.75 -7.47
N ASP A 133 0.21 10.83 -6.15
CA ASP A 133 1.43 11.17 -5.40
C ASP A 133 2.43 10.00 -5.38
N SER A 134 1.94 8.76 -5.30
CA SER A 134 2.80 7.57 -5.18
C SER A 134 3.33 7.08 -6.53
N TYR A 135 2.65 7.35 -7.65
CA TYR A 135 3.10 6.91 -8.97
C TYR A 135 2.98 8.08 -9.96
N PRO A 136 3.76 9.16 -9.78
CA PRO A 136 3.60 10.41 -10.53
C PRO A 136 3.74 10.20 -12.04
N LEU A 137 4.72 9.43 -12.51
CA LEU A 137 4.85 9.19 -13.96
C LEU A 137 3.68 8.41 -14.53
N ILE A 138 2.89 7.71 -13.71
CA ILE A 138 1.75 6.88 -14.12
C ILE A 138 0.42 7.65 -14.07
N PHE A 139 0.22 8.52 -13.09
CA PHE A 139 -1.06 9.21 -12.87
C PHE A 139 -0.99 10.75 -12.94
N ALA A 140 0.19 11.36 -12.81
CA ALA A 140 0.35 12.81 -12.86
C ALA A 140 0.69 13.35 -14.26
N PHE A 141 1.00 12.47 -15.21
CA PHE A 141 1.34 12.85 -16.59
C PHE A 141 0.60 11.96 -17.58
N ARG A 142 0.22 12.46 -18.77
CA ARG A 142 -0.41 11.63 -19.80
C ARG A 142 0.56 10.68 -20.50
N GLY A 143 1.84 11.03 -20.51
CA GLY A 143 2.86 10.41 -21.36
C GLY A 143 3.00 11.14 -22.69
N SER A 144 3.50 10.44 -23.70
CA SER A 144 3.91 11.02 -24.98
C SER A 144 3.51 10.16 -26.16
N MET A 145 3.51 10.75 -27.36
CA MET A 145 3.31 9.98 -28.57
C MET A 145 4.51 9.06 -28.80
N LYS A 146 4.27 7.87 -29.33
CA LYS A 146 5.35 6.91 -29.60
C LYS A 146 6.45 7.50 -30.49
N SER A 147 6.07 8.27 -31.50
CA SER A 147 7.01 8.97 -32.39
C SER A 147 7.89 10.00 -31.68
N GLU A 148 7.42 10.61 -30.59
CA GLU A 148 8.23 11.54 -29.79
C GLU A 148 9.28 10.78 -28.99
N LEU A 149 8.93 9.62 -28.42
CA LEU A 149 9.89 8.74 -27.73
C LEU A 149 10.95 8.21 -28.70
N ASP A 150 10.53 7.77 -29.89
CA ASP A 150 11.42 7.28 -30.93
C ASP A 150 12.34 8.37 -31.50
N ALA A 151 11.92 9.65 -31.44
CA ALA A 151 12.73 10.78 -31.87
C ALA A 151 13.86 11.11 -30.89
N VAL A 152 13.65 10.85 -29.59
CA VAL A 152 14.68 11.06 -28.55
C VAL A 152 15.61 9.86 -28.46
N TYR A 153 15.10 8.63 -28.62
CA TYR A 153 15.91 7.42 -28.61
C TYR A 153 15.21 6.30 -29.42
N GLN A 154 15.91 5.63 -30.32
CA GLN A 154 15.31 4.59 -31.19
C GLN A 154 15.54 3.16 -30.67
N GLY A 155 16.46 2.97 -29.72
CA GLY A 155 16.91 1.65 -29.26
C GLY A 155 16.12 1.09 -28.07
N TRP A 156 14.85 1.45 -27.89
CA TRP A 156 14.06 1.02 -26.73
C TRP A 156 13.94 -0.51 -26.67
N PRO A 157 14.36 -1.16 -25.57
CA PRO A 157 14.15 -2.60 -25.42
C PRO A 157 12.67 -2.94 -25.23
N GLN A 158 12.32 -4.20 -25.47
CA GLN A 158 10.95 -4.68 -25.29
C GLN A 158 10.50 -4.46 -23.84
N GLY A 159 9.35 -3.81 -23.67
CA GLY A 159 8.77 -3.52 -22.36
C GLY A 159 9.23 -2.20 -21.73
N ALA A 160 10.26 -1.52 -22.24
CA ALA A 160 10.65 -0.21 -21.72
C ALA A 160 9.65 0.89 -22.05
N VAL A 161 8.95 0.77 -23.18
CA VAL A 161 7.85 1.67 -23.58
C VAL A 161 6.53 0.91 -23.47
N VAL A 162 5.62 1.40 -22.63
CA VAL A 162 4.33 0.79 -22.32
C VAL A 162 3.16 1.72 -22.68
N PRO A 163 1.97 1.18 -22.99
CA PRO A 163 0.77 2.00 -23.15
C PRO A 163 0.46 2.79 -21.88
N SER A 164 0.15 4.06 -22.03
CA SER A 164 -0.32 4.89 -20.93
C SER A 164 -1.73 4.48 -20.49
N LEU A 165 -2.05 4.73 -19.23
CA LEU A 165 -3.42 4.66 -18.72
C LEU A 165 -4.34 5.72 -19.37
N TYR A 166 -3.73 6.77 -19.93
CA TYR A 166 -4.40 7.77 -20.74
C TYR A 166 -4.38 7.33 -22.20
N ASN A 167 -5.56 7.08 -22.78
CA ASN A 167 -5.72 6.58 -24.14
C ASN A 167 -4.85 7.35 -25.15
N SER A 168 -4.24 6.60 -26.08
CA SER A 168 -3.42 7.10 -27.20
C SER A 168 -2.02 7.60 -26.86
N TYR A 169 -1.58 7.50 -25.59
CA TYR A 169 -0.22 7.86 -25.17
C TYR A 169 0.60 6.65 -24.76
N TYR A 170 1.91 6.83 -24.69
CA TYR A 170 2.89 5.86 -24.23
C TYR A 170 3.75 6.47 -23.12
N LYS A 171 4.29 5.61 -22.27
CA LYS A 171 5.14 5.96 -21.14
C LYS A 171 6.32 5.03 -21.07
N LEU A 172 7.34 5.44 -20.32
CA LEU A 172 8.42 4.56 -19.93
C LEU A 172 7.97 3.70 -18.75
N ALA A 173 8.49 2.48 -18.65
CA ALA A 173 8.22 1.53 -17.57
C ALA A 173 8.87 1.98 -16.25
N ALA A 174 8.44 3.14 -15.76
CA ALA A 174 8.94 3.82 -14.59
C ALA A 174 7.79 4.55 -13.88
N VAL A 175 7.80 4.53 -12.56
CA VAL A 175 6.73 5.11 -11.73
C VAL A 175 7.04 6.52 -11.22
N ASP A 176 8.32 6.89 -11.18
CA ASP A 176 8.86 8.21 -10.82
C ASP A 176 10.22 8.47 -11.46
N GLU A 177 10.81 9.63 -11.16
CA GLU A 177 12.15 10.02 -11.61
C GLU A 177 13.24 9.04 -11.17
N THR A 178 13.14 8.47 -9.96
CA THR A 178 14.14 7.51 -9.45
C THR A 178 14.16 6.24 -10.28
N THR A 179 12.99 5.62 -10.47
CA THR A 179 12.84 4.40 -11.28
C THR A 179 13.08 4.66 -12.76
N LEU A 180 12.80 5.87 -13.24
CA LEU A 180 13.19 6.30 -14.58
C LEU A 180 14.72 6.33 -14.70
N GLY A 181 15.42 6.91 -13.73
CA GLY A 181 16.89 6.91 -13.69
C GLY A 181 17.47 5.50 -13.78
N THR A 182 16.98 4.58 -12.94
CA THR A 182 17.39 3.17 -12.98
C THR A 182 17.11 2.52 -14.34
N LEU A 183 15.94 2.75 -14.92
CA LEU A 183 15.60 2.24 -16.25
C LEU A 183 16.58 2.76 -17.32
N LEU A 184 16.97 4.04 -17.27
CA LEU A 184 17.92 4.60 -18.22
C LEU A 184 19.35 4.07 -18.01
N ASP A 185 19.73 3.80 -16.76
CA ASP A 185 20.98 3.11 -16.42
C ASP A 185 21.00 1.69 -17.00
N ASP A 186 19.92 0.92 -16.82
CA ASP A 186 19.77 -0.45 -17.31
C ASP A 186 19.79 -0.54 -18.85
N ILE A 187 19.26 0.48 -19.53
CA ILE A 187 19.31 0.58 -21.00
C ILE A 187 20.70 1.03 -21.49
N GLY A 188 21.55 1.58 -20.62
CA GLY A 188 22.88 2.08 -20.98
C GLY A 188 22.88 3.46 -21.65
N ILE A 189 21.87 4.29 -21.38
CA ILE A 189 21.80 5.65 -21.92
C ILE A 189 22.63 6.57 -21.02
N GLU A 190 23.89 6.86 -21.36
CA GLU A 190 24.77 7.71 -20.53
C GLU A 190 24.72 9.20 -20.91
N ASP A 191 24.28 9.52 -22.13
CA ASP A 191 24.27 10.89 -22.63
C ASP A 191 23.27 11.77 -21.85
N MET A 192 23.80 12.78 -21.15
CA MET A 192 23.03 13.66 -20.28
C MET A 192 21.98 14.48 -21.02
N VAL A 193 22.25 14.87 -22.27
CA VAL A 193 21.29 15.62 -23.10
C VAL A 193 20.10 14.73 -23.44
N THR A 194 20.36 13.48 -23.85
CA THR A 194 19.34 12.47 -24.13
C THR A 194 18.52 12.17 -22.88
N ARG A 195 19.16 11.95 -21.72
CA ARG A 195 18.46 11.76 -20.44
C ARG A 195 17.54 12.91 -20.10
N HIS A 196 18.04 14.15 -20.22
CA HIS A 196 17.24 15.35 -19.95
C HIS A 196 16.03 15.44 -20.89
N ASN A 197 16.21 15.17 -22.18
CA ASN A 197 15.12 15.17 -23.15
C ASN A 197 14.09 14.07 -22.86
N ILE A 198 14.53 12.88 -22.43
CA ILE A 198 13.64 11.79 -22.02
C ILE A 198 12.81 12.20 -20.81
N GLN A 199 13.45 12.77 -19.78
CA GLN A 199 12.77 13.21 -18.57
C GLN A 199 11.75 14.31 -18.88
N ALA A 200 12.17 15.35 -19.61
CA ALA A 200 11.28 16.44 -20.03
C ALA A 200 10.08 15.91 -20.84
N LEU A 201 10.29 14.88 -21.67
CA LEU A 201 9.22 14.24 -22.42
C LEU A 201 8.28 13.42 -21.51
N ALA A 202 8.80 12.71 -20.50
CA ALA A 202 8.01 11.97 -19.52
C ALA A 202 7.09 12.91 -18.70
N GLU A 203 7.56 14.13 -18.44
CA GLU A 203 6.86 15.16 -17.65
C GLU A 203 6.09 16.18 -18.53
N SER A 204 6.11 16.04 -19.85
CA SER A 204 5.64 17.07 -20.81
C SER A 204 4.15 17.40 -20.73
N ARG A 205 3.31 16.48 -20.23
CA ARG A 205 1.84 16.59 -20.27
C ARG A 205 1.23 16.34 -18.89
N PRO A 206 1.36 17.29 -17.95
CA PRO A 206 0.84 17.14 -16.60
C PRO A 206 -0.68 17.05 -16.59
N VAL A 207 -1.20 16.27 -15.63
CA VAL A 207 -2.62 16.05 -15.37
C VAL A 207 -2.89 16.40 -13.92
N ALA A 208 -3.76 17.39 -13.71
CA ALA A 208 -4.30 17.67 -12.39
C ALA A 208 -5.20 16.51 -11.96
N TYR A 209 -5.20 16.18 -10.67
CA TYR A 209 -6.07 15.14 -10.15
C TYR A 209 -7.55 15.48 -10.38
N ASP A 210 -8.26 14.58 -11.09
CA ASP A 210 -9.71 14.59 -11.21
C ASP A 210 -10.29 13.24 -10.76
N ARG A 211 -11.24 13.30 -9.83
CA ARG A 211 -11.80 12.09 -9.20
C ARG A 211 -12.58 11.21 -10.18
N LYS A 212 -13.27 11.81 -11.15
CA LYS A 212 -14.12 11.08 -12.10
C LYS A 212 -13.26 10.39 -13.16
N GLU A 213 -12.28 11.10 -13.70
CA GLU A 213 -11.30 10.55 -14.64
C GLU A 213 -10.51 9.42 -13.98
N MET A 214 -10.05 9.62 -12.73
CA MET A 214 -9.38 8.56 -11.98
C MET A 214 -10.28 7.33 -11.80
N GLY A 215 -11.54 7.52 -11.42
CA GLY A 215 -12.47 6.39 -11.28
C GLY A 215 -12.75 5.67 -12.59
N TYR A 216 -12.82 6.41 -13.71
CA TYR A 216 -12.90 5.81 -15.04
C TYR A 216 -11.66 4.97 -15.33
N ILE A 217 -10.44 5.49 -15.14
CA ILE A 217 -9.18 4.77 -15.36
C ILE A 217 -9.13 3.49 -14.51
N LEU A 218 -9.36 3.62 -13.20
CA LEU A 218 -9.29 2.50 -12.26
C LEU A 218 -10.30 1.41 -12.61
N SER A 219 -11.53 1.76 -13.00
CA SER A 219 -12.55 0.80 -13.41
C SER A 219 -12.18 -0.01 -14.66
N HIS A 220 -11.37 0.54 -15.57
CA HIS A 220 -10.89 -0.18 -16.75
C HIS A 220 -9.75 -1.16 -16.41
N ILE A 221 -9.00 -0.90 -15.34
CA ILE A 221 -7.92 -1.76 -14.86
C ILE A 221 -8.50 -2.93 -14.05
N SER A 222 -9.31 -2.61 -13.04
CA SER A 222 -9.93 -3.61 -12.17
C SER A 222 -11.17 -3.05 -11.48
N SER A 223 -12.23 -3.86 -11.40
CA SER A 223 -13.44 -3.50 -10.64
C SER A 223 -13.15 -3.32 -9.15
N ASP A 224 -12.14 -4.01 -8.63
CA ASP A 224 -11.72 -3.93 -7.23
C ASP A 224 -11.04 -2.60 -6.90
N LEU A 225 -10.28 -2.01 -7.83
CA LEU A 225 -9.75 -0.65 -7.65
C LEU A 225 -10.87 0.39 -7.59
N SER A 226 -11.93 0.22 -8.39
CA SER A 226 -13.10 1.10 -8.35
C SER A 226 -13.88 0.96 -7.03
N LYS A 227 -14.06 -0.27 -6.53
CA LYS A 227 -14.64 -0.52 -5.19
C LYS A 227 -13.79 0.11 -4.09
N LEU A 228 -12.47 -0.04 -4.17
CA LEU A 228 -11.54 0.55 -3.22
C LEU A 228 -11.65 2.07 -3.21
N GLN A 229 -11.63 2.72 -4.37
CA GLN A 229 -11.79 4.17 -4.46
C GLN A 229 -13.09 4.62 -3.76
N ASN A 230 -14.20 3.93 -4.05
CA ASN A 230 -15.47 4.27 -3.42
C ASN A 230 -15.42 4.08 -1.89
N ALA A 231 -14.91 2.94 -1.42
CA ALA A 231 -14.82 2.66 0.01
C ALA A 231 -13.87 3.62 0.74
N TRP A 232 -12.71 3.91 0.15
CA TRP A 232 -11.72 4.81 0.71
C TRP A 232 -12.24 6.24 0.80
N ASP A 233 -12.81 6.75 -0.29
CA ASP A 233 -13.27 8.13 -0.37
C ASP A 233 -14.55 8.38 0.44
N THR A 234 -15.35 7.35 0.74
CA THR A 234 -16.59 7.49 1.53
C THR A 234 -16.40 7.18 3.02
N SER A 235 -15.38 6.39 3.39
CA SER A 235 -15.03 6.06 4.77
C SER A 235 -13.94 6.97 5.35
N MET A 236 -13.55 6.73 6.60
CA MET A 236 -12.45 7.45 7.25
C MET A 236 -11.04 6.96 6.85
N LEU A 237 -10.92 5.99 5.93
CA LEU A 237 -9.61 5.62 5.36
C LEU A 237 -8.87 6.85 4.81
N ARG A 238 -9.60 7.74 4.11
CA ARG A 238 -9.05 9.00 3.57
C ARG A 238 -8.48 9.95 4.62
N ARG A 239 -8.74 9.71 5.91
CA ARG A 239 -8.28 10.52 7.04
C ARG A 239 -7.41 9.71 8.01
N SER A 240 -7.10 8.46 7.72
CA SER A 240 -6.42 7.59 8.68
C SER A 240 -4.93 7.49 8.33
N SER A 241 -4.07 7.67 9.33
CA SER A 241 -2.66 7.29 9.30
C SER A 241 -2.42 6.14 10.28
N LEU A 242 -1.45 5.26 10.00
CA LEU A 242 -1.12 4.17 10.90
C LEU A 242 -0.23 4.63 12.04
N THR A 243 -0.51 4.15 13.24
CA THR A 243 0.49 4.15 14.34
C THR A 243 1.46 2.98 14.16
N LEU A 244 2.56 2.96 14.91
CA LEU A 244 3.49 1.81 14.91
C LEU A 244 2.80 0.49 15.26
N MET A 245 1.83 0.51 16.18
CA MET A 245 1.06 -0.69 16.53
C MET A 245 0.12 -1.08 15.39
N GLY A 246 -0.52 -0.12 14.72
CA GLY A 246 -1.33 -0.37 13.53
C GLY A 246 -0.52 -0.99 12.39
N MET A 247 0.68 -0.49 12.14
CA MET A 247 1.59 -1.04 11.14
C MET A 247 2.03 -2.46 11.48
N TYR A 248 2.34 -2.73 12.76
CA TYR A 248 2.69 -4.06 13.23
C TYR A 248 1.55 -5.06 12.98
N ILE A 249 0.31 -4.71 13.36
CA ILE A 249 -0.87 -5.55 13.14
C ILE A 249 -1.13 -5.75 11.63
N ALA A 250 -1.06 -4.68 10.84
CA ALA A 250 -1.23 -4.72 9.39
C ALA A 250 -0.21 -5.66 8.74
N LYS A 251 1.07 -5.54 9.12
CA LYS A 251 2.17 -6.37 8.60
C LYS A 251 1.89 -7.85 8.82
N ILE A 252 1.54 -8.25 10.04
CA ILE A 252 1.21 -9.65 10.34
C ILE A 252 -0.03 -10.08 9.56
N CYS A 253 -1.07 -9.25 9.52
CA CYS A 253 -2.28 -9.59 8.75
C CYS A 253 -1.98 -9.83 7.27
N ILE A 254 -1.15 -9.00 6.66
CA ILE A 254 -0.76 -9.15 5.26
C ILE A 254 0.06 -10.42 5.07
N ARG A 255 1.06 -10.69 5.92
CA ARG A 255 1.84 -11.92 5.85
C ARG A 255 0.96 -13.16 5.94
N GLU A 256 0.03 -13.22 6.88
CA GLU A 256 -0.85 -14.38 7.05
C GLU A 256 -1.94 -14.49 5.97
N THR A 257 -2.18 -13.42 5.22
CA THR A 257 -3.18 -13.43 4.12
C THR A 257 -2.56 -13.78 2.77
N ILE A 258 -1.37 -13.25 2.47
CA ILE A 258 -0.75 -13.38 1.13
C ILE A 258 0.67 -13.96 1.12
N GLY A 259 1.21 -14.30 2.29
CA GLY A 259 2.52 -14.95 2.44
C GLY A 259 3.72 -14.02 2.25
N GLU A 260 3.53 -12.70 2.35
CA GLU A 260 4.60 -11.71 2.15
C GLU A 260 4.85 -10.83 3.37
N ASP A 261 6.13 -10.57 3.64
CA ASP A 261 6.54 -9.76 4.77
C ASP A 261 6.97 -8.36 4.31
N PHE A 262 6.46 -7.34 5.01
CA PHE A 262 6.83 -5.94 4.76
C PHE A 262 8.01 -5.56 5.65
N ASP A 263 9.06 -4.98 5.06
CA ASP A 263 10.16 -4.45 5.85
C ASP A 263 9.74 -3.15 6.54
N LEU A 264 9.66 -3.21 7.87
CA LEU A 264 9.34 -2.08 8.74
C LEU A 264 10.55 -1.67 9.58
N SER A 265 11.78 -2.12 9.24
CA SER A 265 13.01 -1.82 9.97
C SER A 265 13.31 -0.33 10.10
N HIS A 266 12.86 0.49 9.15
CA HIS A 266 13.01 1.95 9.25
C HIS A 266 12.13 2.56 10.37
N TRP A 267 11.13 1.83 10.86
CA TRP A 267 10.10 2.30 11.78
C TRP A 267 10.15 1.60 13.16
N MET A 268 10.82 0.45 13.28
CA MET A 268 10.88 -0.40 14.49
C MET A 268 12.30 -0.62 14.98
#